data_AF-A0A7S3F2Q0-F1
#
_entry.id   AF-A0A7S3F2Q0-F1
#
_cell.length_a   1.000
_cell.length_b   1.000
_cell.length_c   1.000
_cell.angle_alpha   90.00
_cell.angle_beta   90.00
_cell.angle_gamma   90.00
#
_symmetry.space_group_name_H-M   'P 1'
#
loop_
_entity.id
_entity.type
_entity.pdbx_description
1 polymer ?
#
loop_
_entity_poly.entity_id
_entity_poly.type
_entity_poly.pdbx_seq_one_letter_code
_entity_poly.pdbx_strand_id
1 'polypeptide(L)'
;HAHRQLNYIRCGGATSLDEIAPQLMPFMLTNAADALRVSVDPANSTLTADLQASGVATVAEDSTAFAARVSAETPYNVLSPGGADGFPLVGQFVSCLLCVGHVKSTKPADEDFINAFKGSPKWLAMRQ
;
A
#
# COMPACT_ATOMS: atom_id res chain seq x y z
N HIS A 1 -3.21 20.05 2.86
CA HIS A 1 -2.88 18.62 2.79
C HIS A 1 -3.88 17.94 1.89
N ALA A 2 -3.50 17.51 0.68
CA ALA A 2 -4.38 16.71 -0.16
C ALA A 2 -4.74 15.42 0.61
N HIS A 3 -6.02 15.05 0.65
CA HIS A 3 -6.46 13.80 1.27
C HIS A 3 -5.71 12.63 0.62
N ARG A 4 -4.76 12.02 1.34
CA ARG A 4 -4.07 10.81 0.90
C ARG A 4 -5.11 9.70 0.82
N GLN A 5 -5.26 9.10 -0.35
CA GLN A 5 -6.24 8.02 -0.55
C GLN A 5 -5.78 6.75 0.18
N LEU A 6 -6.63 6.23 1.07
CA LEU A 6 -6.32 5.05 1.88
C LEU A 6 -6.44 3.78 1.05
N ASN A 7 -5.58 2.80 1.33
CA ASN A 7 -5.61 1.45 0.76
C ASN A 7 -5.62 0.46 1.91
N TYR A 8 -6.50 -0.53 1.85
CA TYR A 8 -6.65 -1.56 2.87
C TYR A 8 -6.12 -2.89 2.36
N ILE A 9 -5.43 -3.63 3.22
CA ILE A 9 -5.23 -5.07 3.04
C ILE A 9 -6.06 -5.80 4.10
N ARG A 10 -6.95 -6.70 3.68
CA ARG A 10 -7.76 -7.54 4.57
C ARG A 10 -7.22 -8.96 4.57
N CYS A 11 -6.75 -9.41 5.72
CA CYS A 11 -6.19 -10.74 5.93
C CYS A 11 -7.23 -11.61 6.63
N GLY A 12 -7.53 -12.78 6.05
CA GLY A 12 -8.39 -13.79 6.67
C GLY A 12 -7.67 -14.63 7.74
N GLY A 13 -8.43 -15.52 8.39
CA GLY A 13 -7.97 -16.36 9.50
C GLY A 13 -6.77 -17.29 9.20
N ALA A 14 -6.50 -17.59 7.93
CA ALA A 14 -5.41 -18.47 7.50
C ALA A 14 -4.36 -17.76 6.63
N THR A 15 -4.42 -16.43 6.52
CA THR A 15 -3.47 -15.68 5.67
C THR A 15 -2.07 -15.74 6.27
N SER A 16 -1.08 -16.06 5.45
CA SER A 16 0.33 -16.09 5.81
C SER A 16 1.03 -14.77 5.53
N LEU A 17 2.21 -14.56 6.15
CA LEU A 17 3.05 -13.40 5.87
C LEU A 17 3.50 -13.36 4.40
N ASP A 18 3.77 -14.52 3.80
CA ASP A 18 4.19 -14.63 2.40
C ASP A 18 3.09 -14.22 1.42
N GLU A 19 1.83 -14.48 1.75
CA GLU A 19 0.69 -14.08 0.91
C GLU A 19 0.47 -12.57 0.91
N ILE A 20 0.77 -11.88 2.01
CA ILE A 20 0.61 -10.42 2.13
C ILE A 20 1.85 -9.65 1.69
N ALA A 21 3.05 -10.23 1.80
CA ALA A 21 4.31 -9.54 1.54
C ALA A 21 4.36 -8.82 0.17
N PRO A 22 3.89 -9.41 -0.94
CA PRO A 22 3.88 -8.73 -2.23
C PRO A 22 3.10 -7.41 -2.20
N GLN A 23 1.95 -7.36 -1.54
CA GLN A 23 1.09 -6.18 -1.46
C GLN A 23 1.59 -5.17 -0.42
N LEU A 24 2.19 -5.66 0.66
CA LEU A 24 2.69 -4.86 1.77
C LEU A 24 3.99 -4.11 1.43
N MET A 25 4.95 -4.80 0.81
CA MET A 25 6.30 -4.28 0.62
C MET A 25 6.37 -2.97 -0.19
N PRO A 26 5.61 -2.76 -1.28
CA PRO A 26 5.63 -1.49 -2.01
C PRO A 26 5.27 -0.27 -1.15
N PHE A 27 4.31 -0.42 -0.23
CA PHE A 27 3.93 0.65 0.68
C PHE A 27 5.00 0.83 1.76
N MET A 28 5.51 -0.26 2.34
CA MET A 28 6.53 -0.19 3.38
C MET A 28 7.84 0.45 2.91
N LEU A 29 8.24 0.18 1.67
CA LEU A 29 9.50 0.67 1.09
C LEU A 29 9.41 2.11 0.57
N THR A 30 8.21 2.68 0.46
CA THR A 30 8.01 4.00 -0.16
C THR A 30 7.36 5.00 0.79
N ASN A 31 7.34 6.27 0.39
CA ASN A 31 6.61 7.32 1.08
C ASN A 31 5.08 7.09 1.14
N ALA A 32 4.54 6.03 0.51
CA ALA A 32 3.12 5.67 0.56
C ALA A 32 2.72 4.86 1.81
N ALA A 33 3.65 4.50 2.70
CA ALA A 33 3.36 3.68 3.88
C ALA A 33 2.18 4.17 4.72
N ASP A 34 2.05 5.49 4.92
CA ASP A 34 0.97 6.06 5.74
C ASP A 34 -0.41 5.95 5.09
N ALA A 35 -0.46 5.64 3.79
CA ALA A 35 -1.69 5.40 3.05
C ALA A 35 -2.17 3.94 3.14
N LEU A 36 -1.43 3.06 3.81
CA LEU A 36 -1.80 1.66 4.01
C LEU A 36 -2.44 1.42 5.38
N ARG A 37 -3.49 0.61 5.43
CA ARG A 37 -4.02 0.00 6.66
C ARG A 37 -4.10 -1.51 6.49
N VAL A 38 -3.70 -2.26 7.50
CA VAL A 38 -3.79 -3.73 7.49
C VAL A 38 -4.83 -4.17 8.51
N SER A 39 -5.85 -4.88 8.02
CA SER A 39 -6.90 -5.50 8.80
C SER A 39 -6.63 -6.99 8.89
N VAL A 40 -6.65 -7.56 10.09
CA VAL A 40 -6.39 -8.99 10.31
C VAL A 40 -7.59 -9.60 11.02
N ASP A 41 -8.02 -10.78 10.56
CA ASP A 41 -9.02 -11.57 11.26
C ASP A 41 -8.54 -11.94 12.68
N PRO A 42 -9.36 -11.78 13.74
CA PRO A 42 -8.95 -12.09 15.11
C PRO A 42 -8.51 -13.54 15.32
N ALA A 43 -8.93 -14.47 14.45
CA ALA A 43 -8.47 -15.85 14.48
C ALA A 43 -6.98 -16.01 14.08
N ASN A 44 -6.37 -15.01 13.43
CA ASN A 44 -4.99 -15.03 12.96
C ASN A 44 -4.07 -14.17 13.84
N SER A 45 -3.88 -14.60 15.08
CA SER A 45 -2.99 -13.94 16.03
C SER A 45 -1.52 -14.01 15.62
N THR A 46 -1.10 -15.07 14.93
CA THR A 46 0.26 -15.25 14.41
C THR A 46 0.63 -14.14 13.44
N LEU A 47 -0.17 -13.92 12.39
CA LEU A 47 0.09 -12.86 11.41
C LEU A 47 0.08 -11.47 12.07
N THR A 48 -0.80 -11.25 13.03
CA THR A 48 -0.85 -10.00 13.79
C THR A 48 0.48 -9.75 14.52
N ALA A 49 1.03 -10.77 15.18
CA ALA A 49 2.31 -10.66 15.88
C ALA A 49 3.48 -10.42 14.91
N ASP A 50 3.53 -11.13 13.78
CA ASP A 50 4.59 -11.00 12.77
C ASP A 50 4.61 -9.60 12.15
N LEU A 51 3.44 -9.04 11.84
CA LEU A 51 3.30 -7.69 11.28
C LEU A 51 3.70 -6.63 12.31
N GLN A 52 3.30 -6.79 13.57
CA GLN A 52 3.70 -5.87 14.65
C GLN A 52 5.20 -5.92 14.92
N ALA A 53 5.81 -7.10 14.90
CA ALA A 53 7.26 -7.27 15.01
C ALA A 53 8.01 -6.59 13.85
N SER A 54 7.37 -6.48 12.69
CA SER A 54 7.87 -5.78 11.51
C SER A 54 7.56 -4.27 11.49
N GLY A 55 6.98 -3.73 12.57
CA GLY A 55 6.60 -2.32 12.68
C GLY A 55 5.37 -1.92 11.86
N VAL A 56 4.56 -2.88 11.40
CA VAL A 56 3.35 -2.64 10.64
C VAL A 56 2.17 -2.48 11.59
N ALA A 57 1.46 -1.34 11.50
CA ALA A 57 0.25 -1.12 12.26
C ALA A 57 -0.90 -1.98 11.71
N THR A 58 -1.49 -2.81 12.58
CA THR A 58 -2.60 -3.71 12.25
C THR A 58 -3.84 -3.40 13.09
N VAL A 59 -5.01 -3.69 12.54
CA VAL A 59 -6.28 -3.70 13.28
C VAL A 59 -6.87 -5.10 13.25
N ALA A 60 -7.07 -5.70 14.42
CA ALA A 60 -7.75 -6.98 14.56
C ALA A 60 -9.26 -6.74 14.57
N GLU A 61 -9.99 -7.24 13.57
CA GLU A 61 -11.43 -7.01 13.44
C GLU A 61 -12.08 -8.11 12.59
N ASP A 62 -13.34 -8.45 12.84
CA ASP A 62 -14.09 -9.39 12.02
C ASP A 62 -14.59 -8.76 10.70
N SER A 63 -15.20 -9.57 9.84
CA SER A 63 -15.72 -9.12 8.54
C SER A 63 -16.81 -8.04 8.66
N THR A 64 -17.60 -8.06 9.73
CA THR A 64 -18.69 -7.10 9.95
C THR A 64 -18.14 -5.74 10.35
N ALA A 65 -17.22 -5.71 11.31
CA ALA A 65 -16.53 -4.50 11.74
C ALA A 65 -15.70 -3.90 10.60
N PHE A 66 -15.00 -4.74 9.82
CA PHE A 66 -14.25 -4.30 8.65
C PHE A 66 -15.16 -3.65 7.60
N ALA A 67 -16.30 -4.27 7.26
CA ALA A 67 -17.25 -3.74 6.28
C ALA A 67 -17.81 -2.38 6.73
N ALA A 68 -18.12 -2.21 8.02
CA ALA A 68 -18.56 -0.94 8.57
C ALA A 68 -17.48 0.15 8.42
N ARG A 69 -16.22 -0.18 8.70
CA ARG A 69 -15.10 0.75 8.55
C ARG A 69 -14.83 1.11 7.10
N VAL A 70 -14.87 0.15 6.17
CA VAL A 70 -14.74 0.41 4.72
C VAL A 70 -15.84 1.35 4.24
N SER A 71 -17.07 1.17 4.71
CA SER A 71 -18.20 2.07 4.39
C SER A 71 -17.99 3.49 4.94
N ALA A 72 -17.42 3.61 6.15
CA ALA A 72 -17.18 4.91 6.77
C ALA A 72 -15.99 5.67 6.17
N GLU A 73 -14.89 4.97 5.85
CA GLU A 73 -13.65 5.59 5.39
C GLU A 73 -13.51 5.65 3.86
N THR A 74 -14.28 4.84 3.13
CA THR A 74 -14.29 4.77 1.66
C THR A 74 -12.88 4.67 1.05
N PRO A 75 -12.07 3.66 1.42
CA PRO A 75 -10.72 3.51 0.90
C PRO A 75 -10.76 3.34 -0.63
N TYR A 76 -9.67 3.75 -1.29
CA TYR A 76 -9.53 3.62 -2.75
C TYR A 76 -9.55 2.15 -3.17
N ASN A 77 -8.81 1.32 -2.44
CA ASN A 77 -8.68 -0.11 -2.70
C ASN A 77 -8.82 -0.91 -1.41
N VAL A 78 -9.42 -2.10 -1.55
CA VAL A 78 -9.37 -3.18 -0.56
C VAL A 78 -8.73 -4.38 -1.25
N LEU A 79 -7.60 -4.84 -0.70
CA LEU A 79 -6.81 -5.95 -1.21
C LEU A 79 -7.03 -7.17 -0.33
N SER A 80 -7.28 -8.33 -0.93
CA SER A 80 -7.39 -9.62 -0.23
C SER A 80 -6.24 -10.53 -0.67
N PRO A 81 -5.25 -10.80 0.20
CA PRO A 81 -4.17 -11.75 -0.08
C PRO A 81 -4.74 -13.13 -0.45
N GLY A 82 -4.09 -13.82 -1.39
CA GLY A 82 -4.49 -15.18 -1.83
C GLY A 82 -5.68 -15.26 -2.81
N GLY A 83 -6.30 -14.13 -3.20
CA GLY A 83 -7.53 -14.12 -4.00
C GLY A 83 -7.38 -13.99 -5.52
N ALA A 84 -6.17 -13.93 -6.08
CA ALA A 84 -5.97 -13.73 -7.52
C ALA A 84 -4.97 -14.74 -8.09
N ASP A 85 -5.45 -15.57 -9.02
CA ASP A 85 -4.60 -16.33 -9.94
C ASP A 85 -3.80 -15.33 -10.80
N GLY A 86 -2.61 -14.93 -10.34
CA GLY A 86 -1.72 -14.02 -11.08
C GLY A 86 -0.83 -13.14 -10.19
N PHE A 87 -0.09 -12.23 -10.82
CA PHE A 87 0.69 -11.17 -10.17
C PHE A 87 -0.12 -9.86 -10.15
N PRO A 88 -1.07 -9.65 -9.21
CA PRO A 88 -1.91 -8.45 -9.17
C PRO A 88 -1.10 -7.15 -9.08
N LEU A 89 0.13 -7.25 -8.57
CA LEU A 89 1.04 -6.13 -8.38
C LEU A 89 1.67 -5.60 -9.65
N VAL A 90 1.88 -6.40 -10.71
CA VAL A 90 2.49 -5.83 -11.92
C VAL A 90 1.54 -4.79 -12.53
N GLY A 91 0.26 -5.10 -12.61
CA GLY A 91 -0.74 -4.16 -13.12
C GLY A 91 -0.89 -2.93 -12.21
N GLN A 92 -1.08 -3.14 -10.91
CA GLN A 92 -1.38 -2.05 -9.97
C GLN A 92 -0.15 -1.20 -9.62
N PHE A 93 1.03 -1.81 -9.50
CA PHE A 93 2.28 -1.09 -9.28
C PHE A 93 2.70 -0.31 -10.54
N VAL A 94 2.64 -0.91 -11.73
CA VAL A 94 2.99 -0.18 -12.96
C VAL A 94 2.00 0.94 -13.27
N SER A 95 0.69 0.73 -13.06
CA SER A 95 -0.33 1.74 -13.39
C SER A 95 -0.53 2.83 -12.35
N CYS A 96 -0.44 2.52 -11.05
CA CYS A 96 -0.68 3.51 -9.98
C CYS A 96 0.60 4.09 -9.39
N LEU A 97 1.68 3.30 -9.36
CA LEU A 97 2.88 3.59 -8.57
C LEU A 97 4.09 3.94 -9.46
N LEU A 98 4.12 3.46 -10.70
CA LEU A 98 5.19 3.68 -11.68
C LEU A 98 4.75 4.59 -12.84
N CYS A 99 4.11 5.72 -12.53
CA CYS A 99 3.82 6.80 -13.48
C CYS A 99 5.08 7.56 -13.96
N VAL A 100 6.22 6.86 -14.10
CA VAL A 100 7.51 7.39 -14.58
C VAL A 100 7.45 7.76 -16.08
N GLY A 101 6.36 7.40 -16.77
CA GLY A 101 6.27 7.49 -18.23
C GLY A 101 5.90 8.86 -18.83
N HIS A 102 5.19 9.75 -18.12
CA HIS A 102 4.43 10.81 -18.81
C HIS A 102 4.94 12.25 -18.61
N VAL A 103 5.92 12.49 -17.72
CA VAL A 103 6.49 13.84 -17.57
C VAL A 103 7.98 13.76 -17.85
N LYS A 104 8.40 14.34 -18.97
CA LYS A 104 9.79 14.47 -19.39
C LYS A 104 10.08 15.94 -19.63
N SER A 105 11.21 16.43 -19.14
CA SER A 105 11.73 17.70 -19.64
C SER A 105 12.31 17.49 -21.05
N THR A 106 12.04 18.44 -21.93
CA THR A 106 12.66 18.52 -23.26
C THR A 106 13.95 19.34 -23.26
N LYS A 107 14.33 19.95 -22.12
CA LYS A 107 15.57 20.74 -22.01
C LYS A 107 16.77 19.82 -21.74
N PRO A 108 17.92 20.06 -22.38
CA PRO A 108 19.17 19.41 -22.00
C PRO A 108 19.53 19.76 -20.55
N ALA A 109 19.85 18.74 -19.73
CA ALA A 109 20.30 18.89 -18.34
C ALA A 109 19.37 19.77 -17.46
N ASP A 110 18.06 19.51 -17.49
CA ASP A 110 17.07 20.23 -16.68
C ASP A 110 17.14 19.87 -15.18
N GLU A 111 18.14 20.42 -14.49
CA GLU A 111 18.36 20.21 -13.05
C GLU A 111 17.18 20.72 -12.21
N ASP A 112 16.51 21.79 -12.64
CA ASP A 112 15.33 22.33 -11.95
C ASP A 112 14.18 21.31 -11.98
N PHE A 113 13.93 20.70 -13.14
CA PHE A 113 12.97 19.62 -13.28
C PHE A 113 13.33 18.43 -12.38
N ILE A 114 14.59 17.99 -12.39
CA ILE A 114 15.07 16.85 -11.59
C ILE A 114 14.88 17.14 -10.10
N ASN A 115 15.26 18.33 -9.63
CA ASN A 115 15.15 18.72 -8.23
C ASN A 115 13.69 18.85 -7.78
N ALA A 116 12.83 19.44 -8.62
CA ALA A 116 11.40 19.50 -8.37
C ALA A 116 10.76 18.10 -8.30
N PHE A 117 11.18 17.18 -9.16
CA PHE A 117 10.67 15.81 -9.17
C PHE A 117 11.13 15.00 -7.95
N LYS A 118 12.42 15.10 -7.59
CA LYS A 118 12.99 14.46 -6.40
C LYS A 118 12.35 14.91 -5.10
N GLY A 119 12.04 16.22 -4.98
CA GLY A 119 11.43 16.79 -3.78
C GLY A 119 9.91 16.65 -3.69
N SER A 120 9.26 16.16 -4.75
CA SER A 120 7.80 16.13 -4.81
C SER A 120 7.21 14.97 -3.97
N PRO A 121 6.33 15.27 -2.98
CA PRO A 121 5.70 14.24 -2.15
C PRO A 121 4.60 13.46 -2.89
N LYS A 122 4.27 13.88 -4.13
CA LYS A 122 3.29 13.21 -4.99
C LYS A 122 3.87 11.94 -5.60
N TRP A 123 5.16 11.93 -5.92
CA TRP A 123 5.81 10.78 -6.54
C TRP A 123 6.25 9.79 -5.47
N LEU A 124 6.25 8.51 -5.81
CA LEU A 124 6.82 7.52 -4.92
C LEU A 124 8.32 7.71 -4.86
N ALA A 125 8.79 7.86 -3.63
CA ALA A 125 10.19 7.83 -3.30
C ALA A 125 10.43 6.68 -2.33
N MET A 126 11.59 6.05 -2.42
CA MET A 126 12.06 5.11 -1.39
C MET A 126 12.15 5.84 -0.06
N ARG A 127 11.79 5.17 1.04
CA ARG A 127 12.04 5.71 2.38
C ARG A 127 13.55 5.73 2.63
N GLN A 128 14.03 6.83 3.20
CA GLN A 128 15.41 6.95 3.69
C GLN A 128 15.53 6.39 5.10
#